data_AF-A0AAD6YYB5-F1
#
_entry.id   AF-A0AAD6YYB5-F1
#
_cell.length_a   1.000
_cell.length_b   1.000
_cell.length_c   1.000
_cell.angle_alpha   90.00
_cell.angle_beta   90.00
_cell.angle_gamma   90.00
#
_symmetry.space_group_name_H-M   'P 1'
#
loop_
_entity.id
_entity.type
_entity.pdbx_description
1 polymer ?
#
loop_
_entity_poly.entity_id
_entity_poly.type
_entity_poly.pdbx_seq_one_letter_code
_entity_poly.pdbx_strand_id
1 'polypeptide(L)'
;MALPAQRSGYPVSPRWRDVLLSIGDADLMYFFPPTRTFPFLKKLAIRSIEWLGADVCQFFDGFPALKELTFEKHQLSDLILLPWARLRAFTSGQCDTVNVLRILPLLSLGTRLLTSYGGSETPDLSPATHVRPPRGAIELDCCTNDFVATILGFLTAHSLEELLIRTFHPYSNLAPTILSFLNRSRGPLTSLSLGIPLALDELLSILESPSARAIVHLDISDEEVPLPIGTLCVDI
;
A
#
# COMPACT_ATOMS: atom_id res chain seq x y z
N MET A 1 38.17 -18.13 40.00
CA MET A 1 38.84 -18.22 38.69
C MET A 1 37.76 -18.50 37.67
N ALA A 2 37.37 -17.50 36.88
CA ALA A 2 36.25 -17.56 35.94
C ALA A 2 36.74 -18.12 34.59
N LEU A 3 35.96 -19.02 33.99
CA LEU A 3 36.04 -19.34 32.57
C LEU A 3 34.89 -18.61 31.86
N PRO A 4 35.14 -17.86 30.77
CA PRO A 4 34.09 -17.17 30.05
C PRO A 4 33.27 -18.18 29.25
N ALA A 5 31.95 -18.11 29.39
CA ALA A 5 31.02 -18.78 28.49
C ALA A 5 31.23 -18.26 27.07
N GLN A 6 31.75 -19.11 26.18
CA GLN A 6 31.75 -18.87 24.76
C GLN A 6 30.29 -18.76 24.30
N ARG A 7 29.83 -17.52 24.07
CA ARG A 7 28.63 -17.27 23.27
C ARG A 7 28.91 -17.82 21.87
N SER A 8 28.27 -18.92 21.52
CA SER A 8 28.23 -19.41 20.14
C SER A 8 27.45 -18.40 19.29
N GLY A 9 28.16 -17.37 18.82
CA GLY A 9 27.67 -16.51 17.76
C GLY A 9 27.66 -17.32 16.47
N TYR A 10 26.53 -17.97 16.18
CA TYR A 10 26.29 -18.45 14.82
C TYR A 10 26.41 -17.26 13.88
N PRO A 11 27.22 -17.34 12.80
CA PRO A 11 27.28 -16.27 11.83
C PRO A 11 25.89 -16.07 11.23
N VAL A 12 25.26 -14.95 11.57
CA VAL A 12 23.94 -14.60 11.05
C VAL A 12 24.10 -14.37 9.56
N SER A 13 23.70 -15.37 8.77
CA SER A 13 23.93 -15.39 7.33
C SER A 13 23.15 -14.25 6.66
N PRO A 14 23.79 -13.40 5.82
CA PRO A 14 23.12 -12.31 5.09
C PRO A 14 22.20 -12.82 3.97
N ARG A 15 22.06 -14.14 3.80
CA ARG A 15 21.28 -14.81 2.75
C ARG A 15 19.82 -14.38 2.68
N TRP A 16 19.25 -13.87 3.78
CA TRP A 16 17.83 -13.52 3.86
C TRP A 16 17.52 -12.08 3.47
N ARG A 17 18.50 -11.31 3.00
CA ARG A 17 18.35 -9.86 2.78
C ARG A 17 17.27 -9.52 1.75
N ASP A 18 17.22 -10.25 0.65
CA ASP A 18 16.35 -9.94 -0.49
C ASP A 18 15.37 -11.10 -0.80
N VAL A 19 15.23 -12.03 0.16
CA VAL A 19 14.26 -13.13 0.08
C VAL A 19 12.88 -12.62 0.49
N LEU A 20 11.86 -12.95 -0.29
CA LEU A 20 10.46 -12.79 0.12
C LEU A 20 10.07 -13.98 1.00
N LEU A 21 9.83 -13.72 2.28
CA LEU A 21 9.19 -14.70 3.15
C LEU A 21 7.67 -14.59 2.98
N SER A 22 7.01 -15.65 2.53
CA SER A 22 5.54 -15.71 2.46
C SER A 22 5.02 -16.59 3.58
N ILE A 23 4.15 -16.06 4.43
CA ILE A 23 3.59 -16.78 5.59
C ILE A 23 2.08 -16.90 5.43
N GLY A 24 1.56 -18.13 5.47
CA GLY A 24 0.12 -18.41 5.49
C GLY A 24 -0.45 -18.43 6.92
N ASP A 25 -1.78 -18.47 7.04
CA ASP A 25 -2.49 -18.51 8.32
C ASP A 25 -2.00 -19.60 9.27
N ALA A 26 -1.89 -20.83 8.77
CA ALA A 26 -1.45 -21.98 9.56
C ALA A 26 0.02 -21.85 10.01
N ASP A 27 0.82 -21.07 9.29
CA ASP A 27 2.25 -20.94 9.54
C ASP A 27 2.59 -19.85 10.55
N LEU A 28 1.70 -18.86 10.72
CA LEU A 28 1.88 -17.76 11.69
C LEU A 28 2.10 -18.29 13.11
N MET A 29 1.42 -19.38 13.47
CA MET A 29 1.57 -20.04 14.76
C MET A 29 2.99 -20.58 15.02
N TYR A 30 3.84 -20.76 14.00
CA TYR A 30 5.25 -21.14 14.19
C TYR A 30 6.18 -19.94 14.38
N PHE A 31 5.69 -18.73 14.09
CA PHE A 31 6.41 -17.47 14.32
C PHE A 31 6.05 -16.84 15.67
N PHE A 32 4.97 -17.31 16.31
CA PHE A 32 4.58 -16.97 17.68
C PHE A 32 4.84 -18.15 18.62
N PRO A 33 5.49 -17.98 19.79
CA PRO A 33 6.07 -16.75 20.37
C PRO A 33 7.44 -16.35 19.75
N PRO A 34 7.92 -15.09 19.96
CA PRO A 34 8.94 -14.41 19.15
C PRO A 34 10.37 -14.87 19.48
N THR A 35 10.62 -16.17 19.43
CA THR A 35 11.96 -16.74 19.67
C THR A 35 12.86 -16.62 18.46
N ARG A 36 12.29 -16.37 17.27
CA ARG A 36 13.03 -16.25 16.01
C ARG A 36 13.01 -14.82 15.53
N THR A 37 14.21 -14.25 15.39
CA THR A 37 14.42 -12.96 14.74
C THR A 37 15.01 -13.18 13.36
N PHE A 38 14.54 -12.38 12.41
CA PHE A 38 15.02 -12.32 11.04
C PHE A 38 15.62 -10.92 10.80
N PRO A 39 16.81 -10.64 11.37
CA PRO A 39 17.36 -9.29 11.46
C PRO A 39 17.74 -8.67 10.12
N PHE A 40 17.80 -9.46 9.05
CA PHE A 40 18.14 -9.00 7.71
C PHE A 40 16.98 -9.05 6.71
N LEU A 41 15.85 -9.67 7.07
CA LEU A 41 14.73 -9.81 6.14
C LEU A 41 14.15 -8.43 5.83
N LYS A 42 14.16 -8.07 4.55
CA LYS A 42 13.59 -6.79 4.08
C LYS A 42 12.19 -6.92 3.52
N LYS A 43 11.79 -8.10 3.05
CA LYS A 43 10.52 -8.33 2.36
C LYS A 43 9.73 -9.44 3.03
N LEU A 44 8.48 -9.15 3.37
CA LEU A 44 7.58 -10.09 4.02
C LEU A 44 6.20 -10.03 3.36
N ALA A 45 5.68 -11.17 2.96
CA ALA A 45 4.31 -11.35 2.53
C ALA A 45 3.55 -12.20 3.55
N ILE A 46 2.34 -11.76 3.89
CA ILE A 46 1.46 -12.42 4.85
C ILE A 46 0.13 -12.65 4.15
N ARG A 47 -0.31 -13.91 4.06
CA ARG A 47 -1.54 -14.28 3.35
C ARG A 47 -2.79 -14.25 4.23
N SER A 48 -2.69 -13.64 5.41
CA SER A 48 -3.58 -13.89 6.54
C SER A 48 -4.73 -12.91 6.68
N ILE A 49 -5.92 -13.43 6.99
CA ILE A 49 -7.17 -12.67 6.94
C ILE A 49 -7.49 -11.98 8.28
N GLU A 50 -7.00 -12.46 9.43
CA GLU A 50 -7.38 -11.89 10.73
C GLU A 50 -6.21 -11.94 11.75
N TRP A 51 -5.60 -10.79 12.03
CA TRP A 51 -4.77 -10.62 13.24
C TRP A 51 -5.58 -9.83 14.25
N LEU A 52 -5.66 -10.34 15.48
CA LEU A 52 -6.35 -9.69 16.59
C LEU A 52 -5.34 -9.33 17.69
N GLY A 53 -5.17 -8.04 17.97
CA GLY A 53 -4.61 -7.55 19.23
C GLY A 53 -3.10 -7.24 19.27
N ALA A 54 -2.61 -7.07 20.51
CA ALA A 54 -1.28 -6.51 20.84
C ALA A 54 -0.06 -7.34 20.40
N ASP A 55 -0.28 -8.56 19.93
CA ASP A 55 0.77 -9.48 19.48
C ASP A 55 1.37 -9.09 18.12
N VAL A 56 0.69 -8.20 17.38
CA VAL A 56 1.17 -7.65 16.09
C VAL A 56 2.54 -6.97 16.25
N CYS A 57 2.68 -6.08 17.23
CA CYS A 57 3.93 -5.34 17.45
C CYS A 57 5.10 -6.28 17.76
N GLN A 58 4.88 -7.25 18.65
CA GLN A 58 5.92 -8.21 19.06
C GLN A 58 6.37 -9.09 17.91
N PHE A 59 5.48 -9.43 16.99
CA PHE A 59 5.86 -10.13 15.77
C PHE A 59 6.80 -9.27 14.92
N PHE A 60 6.46 -8.01 14.67
CA PHE A 60 7.25 -7.14 13.80
C PHE A 60 8.59 -6.71 14.42
N ASP A 61 8.75 -6.81 15.74
CA ASP A 61 10.04 -6.69 16.42
C ASP A 61 11.04 -7.77 15.98
N GLY A 62 10.54 -8.94 15.56
CA GLY A 62 11.33 -10.00 14.97
C GLY A 62 11.98 -9.64 13.64
N PHE A 63 11.55 -8.56 12.97
CA PHE A 63 11.97 -8.21 11.62
C PHE A 63 12.54 -6.78 11.55
N PRO A 64 13.65 -6.43 12.25
CA PRO A 64 14.15 -5.06 12.39
C PRO A 64 14.67 -4.41 11.08
N ALA A 65 14.93 -5.19 10.03
CA ALA A 65 15.33 -4.68 8.71
C ALA A 65 14.18 -4.55 7.70
N LEU A 66 12.93 -4.90 8.08
CA LEU A 66 11.78 -4.92 7.18
C LEU A 66 11.57 -3.56 6.49
N LYS A 67 11.39 -3.61 5.16
CA LYS A 67 11.16 -2.46 4.26
C LYS A 67 9.93 -2.63 3.38
N GLU A 68 9.58 -3.86 3.03
CA GLU A 68 8.46 -4.16 2.14
C GLU A 68 7.56 -5.16 2.84
N LEU A 69 6.28 -4.83 2.95
CA LEU A 69 5.28 -5.64 3.59
C LEU A 69 4.08 -5.80 2.66
N THR A 70 3.68 -7.05 2.42
CA THR A 70 2.54 -7.39 1.58
C THR A 70 1.53 -8.17 2.41
N PHE A 71 0.26 -7.78 2.36
CA PHE A 71 -0.87 -8.56 2.85
C PHE A 71 -1.74 -8.98 1.67
N GLU A 72 -2.02 -10.27 1.47
CA GLU A 72 -2.83 -10.72 0.31
C GLU A 72 -4.34 -10.57 0.53
N LYS A 73 -4.82 -10.68 1.76
CA LYS A 73 -6.23 -10.52 2.15
C LYS A 73 -6.25 -9.98 3.55
N HIS A 74 -7.11 -9.01 3.87
CA HIS A 74 -6.91 -8.33 5.13
C HIS A 74 -8.16 -7.59 5.67
N GLN A 75 -8.52 -7.90 6.92
CA GLN A 75 -9.45 -7.13 7.78
C GLN A 75 -8.80 -6.66 9.09
N LEU A 76 -7.51 -6.36 9.07
CA LEU A 76 -6.76 -6.00 10.29
C LEU A 76 -7.21 -4.60 10.74
N SER A 77 -8.03 -4.59 11.79
CA SER A 77 -8.52 -3.39 12.46
C SER A 77 -7.39 -2.58 13.10
N ASP A 78 -6.21 -3.20 13.25
CA ASP A 78 -5.04 -2.72 13.98
C ASP A 78 -3.84 -2.40 13.08
N LEU A 79 -4.06 -2.07 11.79
CA LEU A 79 -2.99 -1.62 10.87
C LEU A 79 -2.11 -0.50 11.43
N ILE A 80 -2.66 0.30 12.35
CA ILE A 80 -1.93 1.35 13.07
C ILE A 80 -0.71 0.84 13.85
N LEU A 81 -0.68 -0.45 14.20
CA LEU A 81 0.37 -1.10 15.00
C LEU A 81 1.58 -1.53 14.16
N LEU A 82 1.50 -1.43 12.83
CA LEU A 82 2.62 -1.79 11.97
C LEU A 82 3.81 -0.81 12.12
N PRO A 83 5.05 -1.25 11.86
CA PRO A 83 6.25 -0.41 11.98
C PRO A 83 6.41 0.55 10.78
N TRP A 84 5.42 1.40 10.53
CA TRP A 84 5.31 2.24 9.33
C TRP A 84 6.53 3.12 9.06
N ALA A 85 7.17 3.64 10.11
CA ALA A 85 8.37 4.48 9.99
C ALA A 85 9.56 3.77 9.31
N ARG A 86 9.54 2.43 9.27
CA ARG A 86 10.61 1.61 8.70
C ARG A 86 10.31 1.16 7.27
N LEU A 87 9.04 1.11 6.88
CA LEU A 87 8.57 0.62 5.60
C LEU A 87 8.82 1.63 4.47
N ARG A 88 9.06 1.10 3.28
CA ARG A 88 9.26 1.80 2.00
C ARG A 88 8.25 1.35 0.94
N ALA A 89 7.69 0.16 1.10
CA ALA A 89 6.53 -0.28 0.33
C ALA A 89 5.57 -1.05 1.23
N PHE A 90 4.29 -0.81 1.03
CA PHE A 90 3.21 -1.57 1.63
C PHE A 90 2.21 -1.93 0.54
N THR A 91 1.91 -3.23 0.43
CA THR A 91 0.94 -3.76 -0.52
C THR A 91 -0.19 -4.42 0.26
N SER A 92 -1.43 -4.11 -0.06
CA SER A 92 -2.59 -4.82 0.47
C SER A 92 -3.50 -5.30 -0.66
N GLY A 93 -3.83 -6.59 -0.61
CA GLY A 93 -4.58 -7.31 -1.62
C GLY A 93 -6.09 -7.13 -1.52
N GLN A 94 -6.60 -6.79 -0.32
CA GLN A 94 -7.99 -6.40 -0.05
C GLN A 94 -7.97 -5.44 1.14
N CYS A 95 -8.36 -4.18 0.93
CA CYS A 95 -8.56 -3.20 2.00
C CYS A 95 -9.88 -2.45 1.79
N ASP A 96 -10.55 -2.13 2.88
CA ASP A 96 -11.65 -1.16 2.88
C ASP A 96 -11.11 0.29 2.88
N THR A 97 -11.99 1.22 2.55
CA THR A 97 -11.70 2.66 2.48
C THR A 97 -11.24 3.23 3.82
N VAL A 98 -11.83 2.76 4.93
CA VAL A 98 -11.55 3.25 6.29
C VAL A 98 -10.10 2.98 6.66
N ASN A 99 -9.66 1.75 6.43
CA ASN A 99 -8.31 1.28 6.71
C ASN A 99 -7.28 2.01 5.86
N VAL A 100 -7.53 2.18 4.55
CA VAL A 100 -6.64 2.98 3.69
C VAL A 100 -6.52 4.42 4.20
N LEU A 101 -7.62 5.08 4.54
CA LEU A 101 -7.59 6.45 5.04
C LEU A 101 -6.89 6.57 6.41
N ARG A 102 -6.94 5.53 7.24
CA ARG A 102 -6.21 5.44 8.51
C ARG A 102 -4.71 5.25 8.34
N ILE A 103 -4.26 4.48 7.37
CA ILE A 103 -2.81 4.19 7.17
C ILE A 103 -2.07 5.27 6.40
N LEU A 104 -2.74 6.00 5.50
CA LEU A 104 -2.10 7.00 4.65
C LEU A 104 -1.28 8.05 5.43
N PRO A 105 -1.76 8.61 6.57
CA PRO A 105 -0.97 9.50 7.41
C PRO A 105 0.25 8.85 8.08
N LEU A 106 0.24 7.53 8.26
CA LEU A 106 1.26 6.79 9.01
C LEU A 106 2.47 6.41 8.16
N LEU A 107 2.32 6.44 6.83
CA LEU A 107 3.38 6.10 5.89
C LEU A 107 4.64 6.95 6.15
N SER A 108 5.81 6.41 5.80
CA SER A 108 7.05 7.19 5.85
C SER A 108 7.28 7.92 4.51
N LEU A 109 8.11 8.96 4.50
CA LEU A 109 8.46 9.66 3.26
C LEU A 109 9.12 8.70 2.25
N GLY A 110 8.62 8.70 1.02
CA GLY A 110 9.01 7.81 -0.07
C GLY A 110 8.35 6.43 0.01
N THR A 111 7.36 6.22 0.89
CA THR A 111 6.64 4.94 0.94
C THR A 111 5.67 4.83 -0.24
N ARG A 112 5.66 3.66 -0.87
CA ARG A 112 4.66 3.30 -1.88
C ARG A 112 3.53 2.53 -1.21
N LEU A 113 2.30 2.98 -1.39
CA LEU A 113 1.09 2.25 -1.02
C LEU A 113 0.50 1.62 -2.28
N LEU A 114 0.40 0.30 -2.31
CA LEU A 114 -0.33 -0.45 -3.34
C LEU A 114 -1.55 -1.09 -2.71
N THR A 115 -2.74 -0.80 -3.25
CA THR A 115 -3.99 -1.46 -2.83
C THR A 115 -4.64 -2.11 -4.03
N SER A 116 -5.00 -3.38 -3.91
CA SER A 116 -5.85 -4.07 -4.89
C SER A 116 -7.18 -4.50 -4.30
N TYR A 117 -8.20 -4.68 -5.15
CA TYR A 117 -9.52 -5.21 -4.78
C TYR A 117 -10.17 -4.51 -3.57
N GLY A 118 -10.22 -3.17 -3.61
CA GLY A 118 -10.82 -2.35 -2.56
C GLY A 118 -12.35 -2.43 -2.51
N GLY A 119 -12.88 -2.77 -1.32
CA GLY A 119 -14.33 -2.79 -1.03
C GLY A 119 -14.83 -1.42 -0.60
N SER A 120 -15.98 -0.99 -1.11
CA SER A 120 -16.60 0.29 -0.71
C SER A 120 -17.34 0.13 0.62
N GLU A 121 -16.68 0.52 1.71
CA GLU A 121 -17.38 0.93 2.93
C GLU A 121 -17.47 2.45 2.98
N THR A 122 -18.57 2.99 3.50
CA THR A 122 -18.67 4.43 3.76
C THR A 122 -17.89 4.73 5.03
N PRO A 123 -16.79 5.50 4.97
CA PRO A 123 -16.05 5.81 6.18
C PRO A 123 -16.88 6.73 7.08
N ASP A 124 -16.90 6.44 8.38
CA ASP A 124 -17.38 7.34 9.45
C ASP A 124 -16.40 8.52 9.67
N LEU A 125 -15.87 9.07 8.58
CA LEU A 125 -14.99 10.22 8.57
C LEU A 125 -15.78 11.41 8.04
N SER A 126 -15.74 12.53 8.77
CA SER A 126 -16.31 13.77 8.25
C SER A 126 -15.56 14.17 6.96
N PRO A 127 -16.25 14.46 5.84
CA PRO A 127 -15.63 14.85 4.57
C PRO A 127 -14.80 16.14 4.64
N ALA A 128 -14.88 16.89 5.76
CA ALA A 128 -14.00 18.02 6.04
C ALA A 128 -12.58 17.61 6.50
N THR A 129 -12.39 16.34 6.87
CA THR A 129 -11.10 15.82 7.33
C THR A 129 -10.32 15.28 6.13
N HIS A 130 -9.59 16.17 5.48
CA HIS A 130 -8.72 15.74 4.39
C HIS A 130 -7.48 15.03 4.92
N VAL A 131 -7.28 13.79 4.49
CA VAL A 131 -6.09 12.99 4.77
C VAL A 131 -4.95 13.49 3.89
N ARG A 132 -3.77 13.67 4.49
CA ARG A 132 -2.55 14.09 3.79
C ARG A 132 -1.54 12.96 3.81
N PRO A 133 -1.35 12.26 2.68
CA PRO A 133 -0.26 11.30 2.60
C PRO A 133 1.08 12.05 2.64
N PRO A 134 2.13 11.45 3.20
CA PRO A 134 3.49 11.95 3.05
C PRO A 134 3.91 11.86 1.58
N ARG A 135 5.04 12.50 1.24
CA ARG A 135 5.62 12.42 -0.10
C ARG A 135 5.88 10.95 -0.48
N GLY A 136 5.41 10.51 -1.64
CA GLY A 136 5.49 9.11 -2.05
C GLY A 136 4.57 8.77 -3.23
N ALA A 137 4.20 7.50 -3.33
CA ALA A 137 3.36 6.95 -4.40
C ALA A 137 2.10 6.28 -3.83
N ILE A 138 0.96 6.51 -4.47
CA ILE A 138 -0.29 5.78 -4.22
C ILE A 138 -0.68 5.06 -5.51
N GLU A 139 -0.86 3.76 -5.38
CA GLU A 139 -1.23 2.86 -6.46
C GLU A 139 -2.54 2.15 -6.06
N LEU A 140 -3.62 2.52 -6.74
CA LEU A 140 -4.94 1.92 -6.59
C LEU A 140 -5.18 1.05 -7.82
N ASP A 141 -4.76 -0.21 -7.73
CA ASP A 141 -4.89 -1.15 -8.83
C ASP A 141 -6.15 -1.99 -8.65
N CYS A 142 -6.82 -2.41 -9.73
CA CYS A 142 -7.88 -3.41 -9.63
C CYS A 142 -8.96 -3.05 -8.59
N CYS A 143 -9.27 -1.75 -8.43
CA CYS A 143 -10.22 -1.24 -7.43
C CYS A 143 -11.60 -0.96 -8.04
N THR A 144 -12.63 -0.88 -7.20
CA THR A 144 -13.94 -0.37 -7.61
C THR A 144 -13.89 1.16 -7.75
N ASN A 145 -14.70 1.72 -8.64
CA ASN A 145 -14.73 3.18 -8.82
C ASN A 145 -15.23 3.91 -7.56
N ASP A 146 -16.18 3.34 -6.82
CA ASP A 146 -16.67 3.95 -5.57
C ASP A 146 -15.57 3.99 -4.50
N PHE A 147 -14.75 2.94 -4.42
CA PHE A 147 -13.58 2.92 -3.56
C PHE A 147 -12.59 4.02 -3.94
N VAL A 148 -12.19 4.09 -5.21
CA VAL A 148 -11.26 5.11 -5.70
C VAL A 148 -11.82 6.51 -5.48
N ALA A 149 -13.10 6.74 -5.82
CA ALA A 149 -13.76 8.02 -5.67
C ALA A 149 -13.81 8.47 -4.20
N THR A 150 -14.08 7.53 -3.29
CA THR A 150 -14.06 7.77 -1.84
C THR A 150 -12.66 8.16 -1.40
N ILE A 151 -11.63 7.35 -1.70
CA ILE A 151 -10.25 7.63 -1.33
C ILE A 151 -9.82 9.02 -1.83
N LEU A 152 -9.99 9.32 -3.13
CA LEU A 152 -9.64 10.61 -3.71
C LEU A 152 -10.49 11.78 -3.16
N GLY A 153 -11.73 11.52 -2.76
CA GLY A 153 -12.61 12.47 -2.10
C GLY A 153 -12.07 12.95 -0.76
N PHE A 154 -11.49 12.03 0.02
CA PHE A 154 -10.91 12.32 1.33
C PHE A 154 -9.44 12.77 1.27
N LEU A 155 -8.75 12.66 0.14
CA LEU A 155 -7.33 13.00 0.05
C LEU A 155 -7.06 14.45 -0.36
N THR A 156 -5.99 15.00 0.23
CA THR A 156 -5.29 16.18 -0.30
C THR A 156 -3.81 15.87 -0.41
N ALA A 157 -3.28 15.83 -1.62
CA ALA A 157 -1.88 15.53 -1.87
C ALA A 157 -1.06 16.80 -2.03
N HIS A 158 -0.50 17.32 -0.94
CA HIS A 158 0.45 18.43 -1.03
C HIS A 158 1.84 17.97 -1.49
N SER A 159 2.09 16.66 -1.46
CA SER A 159 3.40 16.07 -1.72
C SER A 159 3.37 14.74 -2.46
N LEU A 160 2.20 14.28 -2.95
CA LEU A 160 2.15 13.02 -3.72
C LEU A 160 2.92 13.20 -5.03
N GLU A 161 3.83 12.27 -5.33
CA GLU A 161 4.66 12.33 -6.52
C GLU A 161 4.13 11.45 -7.63
N GLU A 162 3.53 10.31 -7.26
CA GLU A 162 3.04 9.31 -8.19
C GLU A 162 1.62 8.90 -7.80
N LEU A 163 0.73 8.92 -8.78
CA LEU A 163 -0.63 8.43 -8.67
C LEU A 163 -0.90 7.46 -9.80
N LEU A 164 -1.21 6.21 -9.45
CA LEU A 164 -1.63 5.19 -10.39
C LEU A 164 -3.03 4.72 -10.00
N ILE A 165 -3.94 4.72 -10.98
CA ILE A 165 -5.32 4.29 -10.81
C ILE A 165 -5.65 3.33 -11.94
N ARG A 166 -5.98 2.09 -11.61
CA ARG A 166 -6.54 1.09 -12.53
C ARG A 166 -7.80 0.52 -11.87
N THR A 167 -8.91 0.49 -12.59
CA THR A 167 -10.19 0.06 -12.01
C THR A 167 -10.82 -1.08 -12.79
N PHE A 168 -11.66 -1.87 -12.09
CA PHE A 168 -12.34 -3.02 -12.70
C PHE A 168 -13.63 -2.67 -13.44
N HIS A 169 -14.18 -1.49 -13.23
CA HIS A 169 -15.51 -1.15 -13.71
C HIS A 169 -15.45 0.04 -14.66
N PRO A 170 -15.60 -0.17 -15.98
CA PRO A 170 -15.50 0.90 -16.96
C PRO A 170 -16.72 1.84 -16.98
N TYR A 171 -17.76 1.58 -16.16
CA TYR A 171 -19.06 2.23 -16.31
C TYR A 171 -19.25 3.53 -15.52
N SER A 172 -18.38 3.86 -14.55
CA SER A 172 -18.46 5.13 -13.82
C SER A 172 -17.31 6.07 -14.18
N ASN A 173 -17.68 7.31 -14.49
CA ASN A 173 -16.74 8.37 -14.83
C ASN A 173 -16.02 8.87 -13.57
N LEU A 174 -14.72 8.55 -13.45
CA LEU A 174 -13.86 9.01 -12.36
C LEU A 174 -13.19 10.36 -12.62
N ALA A 175 -13.26 10.90 -13.85
CA ALA A 175 -12.55 12.11 -14.22
C ALA A 175 -12.88 13.33 -13.34
N PRO A 176 -14.16 13.63 -13.02
CA PRO A 176 -14.48 14.75 -12.15
C PRO A 176 -13.87 14.61 -10.75
N THR A 177 -13.78 13.38 -10.24
CA THR A 177 -13.22 13.08 -8.92
C THR A 177 -11.71 13.23 -8.91
N ILE A 178 -11.03 12.73 -9.96
CA ILE A 178 -9.58 12.92 -10.15
C ILE A 178 -9.26 14.40 -10.27
N LEU A 179 -9.99 15.13 -11.12
CA LEU A 179 -9.79 16.57 -11.29
C LEU A 179 -10.02 17.33 -9.98
N SER A 180 -11.07 16.99 -9.23
CA SER A 180 -11.33 17.58 -7.91
C SER A 180 -10.19 17.31 -6.93
N PHE A 181 -9.67 16.09 -6.90
CA PHE A 181 -8.51 15.73 -6.10
C PHE A 181 -7.27 16.54 -6.51
N LEU A 182 -6.96 16.63 -7.80
CA LEU A 182 -5.80 17.37 -8.31
C LEU A 182 -5.89 18.88 -8.05
N ASN A 183 -7.09 19.45 -8.11
CA ASN A 183 -7.34 20.86 -7.81
C ASN A 183 -7.21 21.18 -6.31
N ARG A 184 -7.58 20.23 -5.44
CA ARG A 184 -7.38 20.36 -3.99
C ARG A 184 -5.93 20.11 -3.57
N SER A 185 -5.23 19.28 -4.33
CA SER A 185 -3.81 19.00 -4.18
C SER A 185 -3.01 20.21 -4.69
N ARG A 186 -1.97 20.62 -3.97
CA ARG A 186 -1.12 21.78 -4.35
C ARG A 186 0.32 21.37 -4.66
N GLY A 187 0.61 20.07 -4.64
CA GLY A 187 1.93 19.51 -4.90
C GLY A 187 2.14 19.16 -6.37
N PRO A 188 3.40 19.17 -6.86
CA PRO A 188 3.73 18.70 -8.19
C PRO A 188 3.59 17.18 -8.26
N LEU A 189 2.62 16.69 -9.02
CA LEU A 189 2.54 15.29 -9.40
C LEU A 189 3.53 15.04 -10.54
N THR A 190 4.43 14.08 -10.39
CA THR A 190 5.47 13.76 -11.38
C THR A 190 5.12 12.58 -12.27
N SER A 191 4.33 11.63 -11.75
CA SER A 191 3.85 10.46 -12.49
C SER A 191 2.35 10.29 -12.31
N LEU A 192 1.65 10.10 -13.43
CA LEU A 192 0.22 9.81 -13.48
C LEU A 192 -0.01 8.62 -14.42
N SER A 193 -0.59 7.55 -13.90
CA SER A 193 -1.01 6.39 -14.70
C SER A 193 -2.51 6.16 -14.49
N LEU A 194 -3.27 6.19 -15.58
CA LEU A 194 -4.72 6.09 -15.59
C LEU A 194 -5.14 4.91 -16.49
N GLY A 195 -5.50 3.81 -15.85
CA GLY A 195 -6.15 2.65 -16.46
C GLY A 195 -7.67 2.72 -16.31
N ILE A 196 -8.26 3.78 -16.82
CA ILE A 196 -9.70 4.04 -16.77
C ILE A 196 -10.17 4.66 -18.10
N PRO A 197 -11.41 4.40 -18.54
CA PRO A 197 -11.94 5.05 -19.72
C PRO A 197 -12.09 6.56 -19.48
N LEU A 198 -11.44 7.36 -20.32
CA LEU A 198 -11.44 8.82 -20.25
C LEU A 198 -11.72 9.41 -21.62
N ALA A 199 -12.64 10.37 -21.68
CA ALA A 199 -12.77 11.19 -22.87
C ALA A 199 -11.56 12.15 -22.99
N LEU A 200 -11.25 12.58 -24.21
CA LEU A 200 -10.08 13.42 -24.46
C LEU A 200 -10.18 14.77 -23.75
N ASP A 201 -11.36 15.38 -23.70
CA ASP A 201 -11.64 16.63 -23.00
C ASP A 201 -11.45 16.50 -21.47
N GLU A 202 -11.80 15.35 -20.92
CA GLU A 202 -11.58 15.03 -19.51
C GLU A 202 -10.09 14.89 -19.18
N LEU A 203 -9.35 14.18 -20.03
CA LEU A 203 -7.90 14.06 -19.89
C LEU A 203 -7.22 15.42 -19.97
N LEU A 204 -7.60 16.25 -20.95
CA LEU A 204 -7.05 17.61 -21.09
C LEU A 204 -7.34 18.43 -19.83
N SER A 205 -8.57 18.36 -19.30
CA SER A 205 -8.94 19.04 -18.06
C SER A 205 -8.08 18.59 -16.86
N ILE A 206 -7.76 17.30 -16.77
CA ILE A 206 -6.86 16.73 -15.76
C ILE A 206 -5.44 17.29 -15.90
N LEU A 207 -4.90 17.33 -17.13
CA LEU A 207 -3.53 17.79 -17.41
C LEU A 207 -3.37 19.31 -17.26
N GLU A 208 -4.44 20.08 -17.45
CA GLU A 208 -4.44 21.54 -17.22
C GLU A 208 -4.41 21.92 -15.74
N SER A 209 -4.71 20.97 -14.84
CA SER A 209 -4.70 21.22 -13.41
C SER A 209 -3.30 21.65 -12.91
N PRO A 210 -3.20 22.55 -11.92
CA PRO A 210 -1.90 23.04 -11.43
C PRO A 210 -0.96 21.93 -10.96
N SER A 211 -1.52 20.88 -10.34
CA SER A 211 -0.78 19.73 -9.83
C SER A 211 -0.22 18.84 -10.94
N ALA A 212 -0.84 18.82 -12.12
CA ALA A 212 -0.43 18.01 -13.26
C ALA A 212 0.69 18.64 -14.11
N ARG A 213 1.00 19.93 -13.91
CA ARG A 213 2.03 20.65 -14.70
C ARG A 213 3.45 20.09 -14.57
N ALA A 214 3.70 19.36 -13.49
CA ALA A 214 5.00 18.74 -13.23
C ALA A 214 5.10 17.29 -13.69
N ILE A 215 4.06 16.76 -14.35
CA ILE A 215 4.04 15.38 -14.83
C ILE A 215 5.11 15.21 -15.90
N VAL A 216 6.04 14.31 -15.64
CA VAL A 216 7.07 13.86 -16.58
C VAL A 216 6.78 12.46 -17.11
N HIS A 217 5.95 11.70 -16.40
CA HIS A 217 5.53 10.37 -16.78
C HIS A 217 4.00 10.29 -16.82
N LEU A 218 3.44 10.15 -18.02
CA LEU A 218 2.00 9.99 -18.24
C LEU A 218 1.77 8.66 -18.92
N ASP A 219 0.97 7.81 -18.30
CA ASP A 219 0.56 6.51 -18.82
C ASP A 219 -0.97 6.45 -18.85
N ILE A 220 -1.53 6.12 -19.99
CA ILE A 220 -2.97 6.04 -20.20
C ILE A 220 -3.22 4.74 -20.92
N SER A 221 -3.68 3.76 -20.18
CA SER A 221 -3.89 2.40 -20.66
C SER A 221 -5.38 2.11 -20.70
N ASP A 222 -5.96 1.95 -21.87
CA ASP A 222 -7.32 1.43 -22.03
C ASP A 222 -7.30 -0.11 -21.99
N GLU A 223 -6.54 -0.68 -21.05
CA GLU A 223 -6.47 -2.12 -20.92
C GLU A 223 -7.75 -2.62 -20.22
N GLU A 224 -8.57 -3.34 -20.98
CA GLU A 224 -9.52 -4.30 -20.42
C GLU A 224 -8.73 -5.20 -19.47
N VAL A 225 -8.81 -4.93 -18.16
CA VAL A 225 -8.16 -5.75 -17.14
C VAL A 225 -8.58 -7.20 -17.39
N PRO A 226 -7.69 -8.12 -17.80
CA PRO A 226 -8.06 -9.51 -17.85
C PRO A 226 -8.44 -9.91 -16.44
N LEU A 227 -9.65 -10.43 -16.27
CA LEU A 227 -10.11 -11.04 -15.02
C LEU A 227 -8.98 -11.90 -14.45
N PRO A 228 -8.68 -11.83 -13.14
CA PRO A 228 -7.63 -12.65 -12.56
C PRO A 228 -8.11 -14.11 -12.57
N ILE A 229 -7.78 -14.85 -13.64
CA ILE A 229 -7.53 -16.28 -13.49
C ILE A 229 -6.28 -16.34 -12.62
N GLY A 230 -6.46 -16.79 -11.37
CA GLY A 230 -5.41 -16.87 -10.37
C GLY A 230 -4.12 -17.40 -10.98
N THR A 231 -3.16 -16.51 -11.17
CA THR A 231 -1.80 -16.89 -11.56
C THR A 231 -0.93 -16.64 -10.35
N LEU A 232 -0.94 -17.64 -9.46
CA LEU A 232 0.17 -17.92 -8.56
C LEU A 232 1.44 -18.02 -9.41
N CYS A 233 2.26 -16.97 -9.43
CA CYS A 233 3.66 -17.14 -9.79
C CYS A 233 4.32 -17.96 -8.68
N VAL A 234 4.48 -19.25 -8.94
CA VAL A 234 5.43 -20.11 -8.24
C VAL A 234 6.77 -19.88 -8.94
N ASP A 235 7.65 -19.09 -8.34
CA ASP A 235 9.06 -19.13 -8.71
C ASP A 235 9.68 -20.35 -8.04
N ILE A 236 10.13 -21.29 -8.88
CA ILE A 236 10.87 -22.52 -8.51
C ILE A 236 12.30 -22.15 -8.09
#